data_AF-A0A6N3ART7-F1
#
_entry.id   AF-A0A6N3ART7-F1
#
_cell.length_a   1.000
_cell.length_b   1.000
_cell.length_c   1.000
_cell.angle_alpha   90.00
_cell.angle_beta   90.00
_cell.angle_gamma   90.00
#
_symmetry.space_group_name_H-M   'P 1'
#
loop_
_entity.id
_entity.type
_entity.pdbx_description
1 polymer ?
#
loop_
_entity_poly.entity_id
_entity_poly.type
_entity_poly.pdbx_seq_one_letter_code
_entity_poly.pdbx_strand_id
1 'polypeptide(L)'
;MQDGELTIGGIPIRKRPPFCLPCNNLLEFIEYFLDAYHNKDLEQLDFLIDSGLSKYSINQQKQYATDKMFEFTLDMYFRDDLSRDYQQKKWLDFDKSKLNTLLKDAFFDDYCTGVIRGTTNRDDLIKVIEEYDYHYIEFYTFYKVLSEAAVLLEYNRTHMLWWYLCFEDLIEPLFGLGFYSIINNIYQKYGWSWFSINRHGFEPSFDAIMYKWGYYSIFAAKKTGIKDNKKLRSDLIDLYTEFCIKCAQSEKSSMNDELIDFFKEAINHFDDDVLQIMELKLQETQHKSETLKQDYESLKLSYMTALENIKLFQSMDGLEDNDKEVRILKNIYLCLPKVLDIENPIDGFNDVWEKVSKDSRRDIYQSINLFKLMHDTEFSILALLRSIERELELNFFMPFRKSDKFKTISDFSCTIKKVEKTHTALQKPVTLGTVPFIGRLLRKKGYVESSKVLKAFSEFLGEKQDIFIKICSDIDKYKIGKDGISIINIRNGIAHGDPEITENCDESCYKEVIRLVYEPPIKILFSIIINSMRV
;
A
#
# COMPACT_ATOMS: atom_id res chain seq x y z
N MET A 1 -57.34 22.33 -44.18
CA MET A 1 -56.62 21.10 -43.82
C MET A 1 -55.90 21.42 -42.52
N GLN A 2 -56.29 20.77 -41.43
CA GLN A 2 -55.70 20.97 -40.11
C GLN A 2 -54.34 20.26 -40.07
N ASP A 3 -53.31 20.99 -39.68
CA ASP A 3 -51.98 20.44 -39.41
C ASP A 3 -52.06 19.45 -38.24
N GLY A 4 -51.78 18.18 -38.51
CA GLY A 4 -51.67 17.16 -37.46
C GLY A 4 -50.36 17.31 -36.71
N GLU A 5 -50.43 17.41 -35.38
CA GLU A 5 -49.26 17.33 -34.50
C GLU A 5 -48.69 15.91 -34.54
N LEU A 6 -47.39 15.77 -34.84
CA LEU A 6 -46.68 14.52 -34.71
C LEU A 6 -46.46 14.20 -33.22
N THR A 7 -46.76 12.97 -32.82
CA THR A 7 -46.56 12.44 -31.46
C THR A 7 -45.81 11.12 -31.50
N ILE A 8 -44.92 10.86 -30.54
CA ILE A 8 -44.40 9.52 -30.23
C ILE A 8 -44.86 9.18 -28.80
N GLY A 9 -45.54 8.05 -28.62
CA GLY A 9 -46.04 7.63 -27.29
C GLY A 9 -47.10 8.56 -26.67
N GLY A 10 -47.77 9.41 -27.46
CA GLY A 10 -48.75 10.39 -26.95
C GLY A 10 -48.15 11.73 -26.53
N ILE A 11 -46.82 11.92 -26.65
CA ILE A 11 -46.14 13.17 -26.32
C ILE A 11 -46.04 14.05 -27.59
N PRO A 12 -46.56 15.30 -27.58
CA PRO A 12 -46.47 16.21 -28.72
C PRO A 12 -45.02 16.60 -29.03
N ILE A 13 -44.57 16.43 -30.27
CA ILE A 13 -43.27 16.93 -30.72
C ILE A 13 -43.36 18.47 -30.84
N ARG A 14 -42.95 19.18 -29.78
CA ARG A 14 -42.98 20.65 -29.76
C ARG A 14 -41.83 21.23 -30.59
N LYS A 15 -42.16 22.05 -31.58
CA LYS A 15 -41.23 22.86 -32.40
C LYS A 15 -40.63 24.07 -31.64
N ARG A 16 -40.42 23.99 -30.32
CA ARG A 16 -39.90 25.15 -29.55
C ARG A 16 -38.39 25.04 -29.32
N PRO A 17 -37.64 26.15 -29.48
CA PRO A 17 -36.18 26.15 -29.51
C PRO A 17 -35.55 26.04 -28.11
N PRO A 18 -34.25 25.70 -27.99
CA PRO A 18 -33.50 25.72 -26.74
C PRO A 18 -33.20 27.14 -26.18
N PHE A 19 -33.63 28.21 -26.85
CA PHE A 19 -33.25 29.61 -26.54
C PHE A 19 -34.20 30.36 -25.61
N CYS A 20 -35.10 29.67 -24.91
CA CYS A 20 -35.90 30.27 -23.84
C CYS A 20 -35.20 30.25 -22.46
N LEU A 21 -33.95 29.79 -22.45
CA LEU A 21 -33.12 29.69 -21.26
C LEU A 21 -32.14 30.88 -21.18
N PRO A 22 -31.74 31.32 -19.97
CA PRO A 22 -30.81 32.43 -19.78
C PRO A 22 -29.37 32.17 -20.25
N CYS A 23 -28.99 30.94 -20.60
CA CYS A 23 -27.67 30.57 -21.12
C CYS A 23 -27.63 30.42 -22.65
N ASN A 24 -26.48 30.76 -23.23
CA ASN A 24 -26.27 30.79 -24.68
C ASN A 24 -25.70 29.48 -25.25
N ASN A 25 -25.00 28.70 -24.42
CA ASN A 25 -24.33 27.45 -24.80
C ASN A 25 -24.26 26.48 -23.61
N LEU A 26 -23.79 25.25 -23.87
CA LEU A 26 -23.67 24.20 -22.87
C LEU A 26 -22.69 24.54 -21.74
N LEU A 27 -21.57 25.20 -22.04
CA LEU A 27 -20.58 25.55 -21.01
C LEU A 27 -21.21 26.45 -19.94
N GLU A 28 -21.92 27.51 -20.34
CA GLU A 28 -22.61 28.41 -19.41
C GLU A 28 -23.68 27.68 -18.58
N PHE A 29 -24.38 26.70 -19.19
CA PHE A 29 -25.34 25.86 -18.48
C PHE A 29 -24.66 25.03 -17.40
N ILE A 30 -23.57 24.36 -17.74
CA ILE A 30 -22.83 23.50 -16.81
C ILE A 30 -22.23 24.33 -15.67
N GLU A 31 -21.61 25.47 -15.98
CA GLU A 31 -21.08 26.40 -14.97
C GLU A 31 -22.17 26.84 -13.98
N TYR A 32 -23.35 27.26 -14.48
CA TYR A 32 -24.45 27.70 -13.63
C TYR A 32 -24.92 26.65 -12.63
N PHE A 33 -25.14 25.41 -13.09
CA PHE A 33 -25.64 24.33 -12.22
C PHE A 33 -24.55 23.76 -11.31
N LEU A 34 -23.30 23.71 -11.78
CA LEU A 34 -22.17 23.32 -10.96
C LEU A 34 -21.92 24.32 -9.83
N ASP A 35 -22.03 25.62 -10.12
CA ASP A 35 -21.96 26.67 -9.10
C ASP A 35 -23.09 26.53 -8.08
N ALA A 36 -24.33 26.26 -8.53
CA ALA A 36 -25.46 26.02 -7.63
C ALA A 36 -25.22 24.81 -6.71
N TYR A 37 -24.63 23.73 -7.25
CA TYR A 37 -24.29 22.52 -6.49
C TYR A 37 -23.25 22.80 -5.40
N HIS A 38 -22.18 23.51 -5.74
CA HIS A 38 -21.06 23.76 -4.82
C HIS A 38 -21.36 24.85 -3.79
N ASN A 39 -22.03 25.94 -4.20
CA ASN A 39 -22.36 27.05 -3.30
C ASN A 39 -23.47 26.68 -2.32
N LYS A 40 -24.32 25.70 -2.67
CA LYS A 40 -25.45 25.21 -1.85
C LYS A 40 -26.37 26.33 -1.37
N ASP A 41 -26.57 27.34 -2.22
CA ASP A 41 -27.49 28.44 -1.93
C ASP A 41 -28.93 27.90 -1.86
N LEU A 42 -29.49 27.89 -0.64
CA LEU A 42 -30.83 27.37 -0.39
C LEU A 42 -31.92 28.14 -1.15
N GLU A 43 -31.72 29.43 -1.43
CA GLU A 43 -32.70 30.22 -2.19
C GLU A 43 -32.71 29.80 -3.65
N GLN A 44 -31.52 29.59 -4.23
CA GLN A 44 -31.37 29.11 -5.59
C GLN A 44 -31.88 27.67 -5.74
N LEU A 45 -31.52 26.79 -4.81
CA LEU A 45 -31.95 25.39 -4.84
C LEU A 45 -33.47 25.24 -4.64
N ASP A 46 -34.08 26.04 -3.77
CA ASP A 46 -35.54 26.05 -3.55
C ASP A 46 -36.30 26.45 -4.82
N PHE A 47 -35.78 27.41 -5.58
CA PHE A 47 -36.36 27.80 -6.84
C PHE A 47 -36.13 26.78 -7.95
N LEU A 48 -34.92 26.21 -8.04
CA LEU A 48 -34.60 25.21 -9.06
C LEU A 48 -35.45 23.95 -8.91
N ILE A 49 -35.69 23.48 -7.67
CA ILE A 49 -36.49 22.27 -7.43
C ILE A 49 -37.99 22.48 -7.67
N ASP A 50 -38.52 23.66 -7.37
CA ASP A 50 -39.93 24.00 -7.58
C ASP A 50 -40.15 25.53 -7.56
N SER A 51 -39.96 26.14 -8.73
CA SER A 51 -40.15 27.57 -8.97
C SER A 51 -41.59 28.05 -8.75
N GLY A 52 -42.58 27.18 -8.88
CA GLY A 52 -44.01 27.53 -8.76
C GLY A 52 -44.43 27.79 -7.31
N LEU A 53 -43.90 27.01 -6.37
CA LEU A 53 -44.14 27.18 -4.93
C LEU A 53 -42.99 27.86 -4.19
N SER A 54 -41.92 28.25 -4.89
CA SER A 54 -40.79 28.94 -4.26
C SER A 54 -41.18 30.33 -3.77
N LYS A 55 -40.82 30.62 -2.53
CA LYS A 55 -40.97 31.96 -1.93
C LYS A 55 -40.01 33.01 -2.50
N TYR A 56 -39.01 32.59 -3.28
CA TYR A 56 -37.99 33.45 -3.88
C TYR A 56 -38.26 33.79 -5.36
N SER A 57 -39.40 33.35 -5.90
CA SER A 57 -39.80 33.52 -7.30
C SER A 57 -39.76 34.96 -7.82
N ILE A 58 -40.00 35.96 -6.97
CA ILE A 58 -40.01 37.39 -7.35
C ILE A 58 -38.60 37.95 -7.55
N ASN A 59 -37.60 37.47 -6.80
CA ASN A 59 -36.23 37.99 -6.84
C ASN A 59 -35.35 37.34 -7.92
N GLN A 60 -35.85 36.29 -8.57
CA GLN A 60 -35.06 35.42 -9.44
C GLN A 60 -35.45 35.50 -10.92
N GLN A 61 -35.82 36.69 -11.41
CA GLN A 61 -36.30 36.94 -12.80
C GLN A 61 -35.35 36.52 -13.95
N LYS A 62 -34.12 36.07 -13.64
CA LYS A 62 -33.15 35.51 -14.61
C LYS A 62 -32.90 34.01 -14.44
N GLN A 63 -33.60 33.33 -13.54
CA GLN A 63 -33.36 31.92 -13.23
C GLN A 63 -34.32 30.99 -13.98
N TYR A 64 -33.89 29.73 -14.04
CA TYR A 64 -34.53 28.66 -14.77
C TYR A 64 -35.82 28.16 -14.09
N ALA A 65 -36.99 28.44 -14.67
CA ALA A 65 -38.24 27.85 -14.19
C ALA A 65 -38.17 26.32 -14.29
N THR A 66 -38.55 25.63 -13.21
CA THR A 66 -38.40 24.18 -13.05
C THR A 66 -39.08 23.39 -14.16
N ASP A 67 -40.32 23.77 -14.52
CA ASP A 67 -41.10 23.11 -15.58
C ASP A 67 -40.45 23.26 -16.96
N LYS A 68 -39.88 24.44 -17.23
CA LYS A 68 -39.16 24.74 -18.49
C LYS A 68 -37.87 23.94 -18.58
N MET A 69 -37.18 23.76 -17.46
CA MET A 69 -35.97 22.92 -17.38
C MET A 69 -36.26 21.44 -17.53
N PHE A 70 -37.34 20.98 -16.93
CA PHE A 70 -37.83 19.62 -17.13
C PHE A 70 -38.10 19.36 -18.62
N GLU A 71 -38.92 20.20 -19.27
CA GLU A 71 -39.21 20.11 -20.72
C GLU A 71 -37.91 20.13 -21.55
N PHE A 72 -36.99 21.04 -21.24
CA PHE A 72 -35.71 21.13 -21.92
C PHE A 72 -34.88 19.86 -21.77
N THR A 73 -34.66 19.39 -20.54
CA THR A 73 -33.80 18.21 -20.31
C THR A 73 -34.38 16.94 -20.91
N LEU A 74 -35.72 16.82 -21.01
CA LEU A 74 -36.39 15.76 -21.77
C LEU A 74 -36.13 15.86 -23.27
N ASP A 75 -36.33 17.05 -23.85
CA ASP A 75 -36.00 17.29 -25.25
C ASP A 75 -34.52 16.97 -25.53
N MET A 76 -33.65 17.17 -24.53
CA MET A 76 -32.22 16.90 -24.62
C MET A 76 -31.86 15.42 -24.46
N TYR A 77 -32.63 14.68 -23.66
CA TYR A 77 -32.50 13.24 -23.50
C TYR A 77 -32.98 12.48 -24.75
N PHE A 78 -34.13 12.87 -25.32
CA PHE A 78 -34.71 12.24 -26.51
C PHE A 78 -34.20 12.84 -27.84
N ARG A 79 -33.00 13.45 -27.86
CA ARG A 79 -32.34 13.95 -29.08
C ARG A 79 -31.88 12.79 -29.98
N ASP A 80 -32.80 11.99 -30.47
CA ASP A 80 -32.49 10.90 -31.41
C ASP A 80 -32.62 11.33 -32.89
N ASP A 81 -32.86 12.63 -33.15
CA ASP A 81 -33.13 13.09 -34.52
C ASP A 81 -32.00 13.98 -35.06
N LEU A 82 -31.29 13.43 -36.05
CA LEU A 82 -30.27 13.99 -36.96
C LEU A 82 -30.78 15.19 -37.80
N SER A 83 -31.82 15.90 -37.35
CA SER A 83 -32.59 16.85 -38.16
C SER A 83 -32.46 18.33 -37.76
N ARG A 84 -31.70 18.68 -36.72
CA ARG A 84 -31.54 20.09 -36.25
C ARG A 84 -30.09 20.60 -36.25
N ASP A 85 -29.38 20.41 -37.37
CA ASP A 85 -27.97 20.79 -37.61
C ASP A 85 -27.56 22.21 -37.15
N TYR A 86 -28.44 23.20 -37.29
CA TYR A 86 -28.07 24.60 -36.98
C TYR A 86 -28.08 24.91 -35.47
N GLN A 87 -29.01 24.30 -34.72
CA GLN A 87 -29.20 24.62 -33.30
C GLN A 87 -28.19 23.88 -32.41
N GLN A 88 -27.82 22.65 -32.78
CA GLN A 88 -26.75 21.90 -32.12
C GLN A 88 -25.41 22.61 -32.25
N LYS A 89 -25.07 23.12 -33.44
CA LYS A 89 -23.83 23.87 -33.66
C LYS A 89 -23.68 25.06 -32.73
N LYS A 90 -24.75 25.82 -32.46
CA LYS A 90 -24.70 26.99 -31.57
C LYS A 90 -24.67 26.60 -30.08
N TRP A 91 -25.39 25.55 -29.68
CA TRP A 91 -25.34 25.07 -28.29
C TRP A 91 -23.96 24.50 -27.92
N LEU A 92 -23.30 23.89 -28.91
CA LEU A 92 -21.94 23.36 -28.83
C LEU A 92 -20.85 24.37 -29.23
N ASP A 93 -21.20 25.64 -29.44
CA ASP A 93 -20.27 26.72 -29.79
C ASP A 93 -19.66 27.35 -28.52
N PHE A 94 -18.63 26.68 -27.99
CA PHE A 94 -17.86 27.12 -26.84
C PHE A 94 -16.47 26.48 -26.83
N ASP A 95 -15.62 26.91 -25.90
CA ASP A 95 -14.30 26.32 -25.69
C ASP A 95 -14.42 24.95 -24.99
N LYS A 96 -14.41 23.87 -25.79
CA LYS A 96 -14.51 22.48 -25.30
C LYS A 96 -13.45 22.14 -24.24
N SER A 97 -12.27 22.77 -24.29
CA SER A 97 -11.22 22.52 -23.29
C SER A 97 -11.61 22.98 -21.88
N LYS A 98 -12.44 24.03 -21.77
CA LYS A 98 -12.97 24.50 -20.48
C LYS A 98 -13.99 23.51 -19.92
N LEU A 99 -14.91 23.02 -20.75
CA LEU A 99 -15.89 22.03 -20.30
C LEU A 99 -15.20 20.72 -19.88
N ASN A 100 -14.21 20.27 -20.65
CA ASN A 100 -13.38 19.11 -20.28
C ASN A 100 -12.65 19.28 -18.95
N THR A 101 -12.30 20.53 -18.59
CA THR A 101 -11.71 20.83 -17.28
C THR A 101 -12.76 20.72 -16.17
N LEU A 102 -13.98 21.21 -16.39
CA LEU A 102 -15.09 21.07 -15.44
C LEU A 102 -15.48 19.61 -15.22
N LEU A 103 -15.41 18.77 -16.26
CA LEU A 103 -15.66 17.34 -16.16
C LEU A 103 -14.66 16.58 -15.28
N LYS A 104 -13.59 17.22 -14.80
CA LYS A 104 -12.68 16.63 -13.79
C LYS A 104 -13.21 16.77 -12.36
N ASP A 105 -14.25 17.58 -12.15
CA ASP A 105 -14.92 17.72 -10.86
C ASP A 105 -15.61 16.41 -10.44
N ALA A 106 -15.59 16.12 -9.14
CA ALA A 106 -16.23 14.95 -8.55
C ALA A 106 -17.76 14.93 -8.77
N PHE A 107 -18.37 16.11 -9.01
CA PHE A 107 -19.75 16.25 -9.45
C PHE A 107 -20.07 15.35 -10.64
N PHE A 108 -19.12 15.11 -11.56
CA PHE A 108 -19.31 14.32 -12.78
C PHE A 108 -18.79 12.88 -12.68
N ASP A 109 -18.44 12.38 -11.48
CA ASP A 109 -17.90 11.03 -11.30
C ASP A 109 -18.79 9.95 -11.93
N ASP A 110 -20.06 9.93 -11.51
CA ASP A 110 -21.07 9.01 -12.05
C ASP A 110 -21.34 9.23 -13.54
N TYR A 111 -21.33 10.47 -14.01
CA TYR A 111 -21.57 10.78 -15.41
C TYR A 111 -20.50 10.14 -16.29
N CYS A 112 -19.22 10.37 -15.98
CA CYS A 112 -18.14 9.82 -16.80
C CYS A 112 -18.05 8.29 -16.70
N THR A 113 -18.37 7.69 -15.54
CA THR A 113 -18.38 6.22 -15.41
C THR A 113 -19.63 5.57 -16.01
N GLY A 114 -20.76 6.28 -16.03
CA GLY A 114 -22.05 5.78 -16.53
C GLY A 114 -22.11 5.73 -18.06
N VAL A 115 -21.49 6.70 -18.74
CA VAL A 115 -21.52 6.81 -20.20
C VAL A 115 -20.59 5.79 -20.89
N ILE A 116 -19.47 5.39 -20.28
CA ILE A 116 -18.51 4.45 -20.89
C ILE A 116 -18.07 3.38 -19.89
N ARG A 117 -18.46 2.13 -20.14
CA ARG A 117 -18.07 0.97 -19.32
C ARG A 117 -16.74 0.40 -19.84
N GLY A 118 -15.68 0.41 -19.02
CA GLY A 118 -14.45 -0.38 -19.30
C GLY A 118 -13.10 0.32 -19.15
N THR A 119 -13.06 1.63 -18.87
CA THR A 119 -11.82 2.33 -18.50
C THR A 119 -12.00 3.10 -17.20
N THR A 120 -10.97 3.11 -16.36
CA THR A 120 -10.93 3.87 -15.11
C THR A 120 -10.11 5.16 -15.24
N ASN A 121 -9.51 5.41 -16.41
CA ASN A 121 -8.76 6.64 -16.65
C ASN A 121 -9.70 7.79 -17.02
N ARG A 122 -9.79 8.79 -16.13
CA ARG A 122 -10.67 9.96 -16.28
C ARG A 122 -10.39 10.76 -17.54
N ASP A 123 -9.13 10.96 -17.90
CA ASP A 123 -8.78 11.78 -19.08
C ASP A 123 -9.19 11.10 -20.39
N ASP A 124 -9.16 9.76 -20.45
CA ASP A 124 -9.60 9.02 -21.63
C ASP A 124 -11.12 8.97 -21.73
N LEU A 125 -11.84 8.90 -20.60
CA LEU A 125 -13.30 9.04 -20.57
C LEU A 125 -13.75 10.39 -21.12
N ILE A 126 -13.12 11.49 -20.68
CA ILE A 126 -13.48 12.84 -21.09
C ILE A 126 -13.31 13.04 -22.60
N LYS A 127 -12.24 12.51 -23.21
CA LYS A 127 -12.03 12.58 -24.66
C LYS A 127 -13.17 11.91 -25.42
N VAL A 128 -13.57 10.72 -25.01
CA VAL A 128 -14.66 10.00 -25.68
C VAL A 128 -15.99 10.73 -25.48
N ILE A 129 -16.26 11.27 -24.29
CA ILE A 129 -17.45 12.11 -24.04
C ILE A 129 -17.47 13.32 -24.98
N GLU A 130 -16.33 13.98 -25.19
CA GLU A 130 -16.19 15.09 -26.13
C GLU A 130 -16.45 14.66 -27.59
N GLU A 131 -16.00 13.47 -28.00
CA GLU A 131 -16.26 12.89 -29.33
C GLU A 131 -17.75 12.60 -29.56
N TYR A 132 -18.49 12.31 -28.49
CA TYR A 132 -19.95 12.16 -28.50
C TYR A 132 -20.68 13.45 -28.09
N ASP A 133 -20.04 14.61 -28.25
CA ASP A 133 -20.63 15.94 -28.00
C ASP A 133 -21.39 16.05 -26.66
N TYR A 134 -20.85 15.41 -25.61
CA TYR A 134 -21.35 15.47 -24.24
C TYR A 134 -22.78 14.93 -24.06
N HIS A 135 -23.13 13.82 -24.73
CA HIS A 135 -24.44 13.17 -24.58
C HIS A 135 -24.95 13.09 -23.13
N TYR A 136 -26.22 13.43 -22.93
CA TYR A 136 -26.95 13.39 -21.65
C TYR A 136 -26.43 14.29 -20.51
N ILE A 137 -25.43 15.13 -20.75
CA ILE A 137 -24.82 15.93 -19.68
C ILE A 137 -25.81 16.95 -19.07
N GLU A 138 -26.70 17.55 -19.85
CA GLU A 138 -27.68 18.51 -19.33
C GLU A 138 -28.70 17.81 -18.42
N PHE A 139 -29.15 16.62 -18.85
CA PHE A 139 -30.04 15.75 -18.09
C PHE A 139 -29.37 15.34 -16.77
N TYR A 140 -28.15 14.82 -16.82
CA TYR A 140 -27.37 14.47 -15.63
C TYR A 140 -27.24 15.65 -14.66
N THR A 141 -26.77 16.79 -15.17
CA THR A 141 -26.42 17.96 -14.37
C THR A 141 -27.63 18.51 -13.63
N PHE A 142 -28.77 18.65 -14.33
CA PHE A 142 -30.00 19.14 -13.73
C PHE A 142 -30.48 18.25 -12.59
N TYR A 143 -30.64 16.95 -12.83
CA TYR A 143 -31.13 16.03 -11.81
C TYR A 143 -30.14 15.83 -10.65
N LYS A 144 -28.83 15.94 -10.91
CA LYS A 144 -27.80 15.92 -9.85
C LYS A 144 -27.97 17.10 -8.90
N VAL A 145 -28.19 18.31 -9.40
CA VAL A 145 -28.49 19.49 -8.57
C VAL A 145 -29.81 19.33 -7.82
N LEU A 146 -30.86 18.83 -8.48
CA LEU A 146 -32.14 18.61 -7.81
C LEU A 146 -32.05 17.57 -6.69
N SER A 147 -31.22 16.53 -6.85
CA SER A 147 -30.98 15.55 -5.79
C SER A 147 -30.32 16.20 -4.56
N GLU A 148 -29.39 17.13 -4.76
CA GLU A 148 -28.77 17.90 -3.67
C GLU A 148 -29.79 18.83 -3.01
N ALA A 149 -30.63 19.50 -3.80
CA ALA A 149 -31.73 20.32 -3.30
C ALA A 149 -32.68 19.50 -2.43
N ALA A 150 -33.05 18.28 -2.84
CA ALA A 150 -33.89 17.39 -2.04
C ALA A 150 -33.22 16.97 -0.71
N VAL A 151 -31.89 16.85 -0.70
CA VAL A 151 -31.10 16.56 0.51
C VAL A 151 -31.05 17.76 1.46
N LEU A 152 -31.03 18.99 0.95
CA LEU A 152 -30.90 20.19 1.78
C LEU A 152 -32.24 20.81 2.22
N LEU A 153 -33.29 20.67 1.41
CA LEU A 153 -34.61 21.28 1.65
C LEU A 153 -35.56 20.37 2.44
N GLU A 154 -36.66 20.94 2.92
CA GLU A 154 -37.70 20.21 3.64
C GLU A 154 -38.47 19.23 2.73
N TYR A 155 -39.03 18.16 3.30
CA TYR A 155 -39.70 17.08 2.56
C TYR A 155 -40.85 17.57 1.65
N ASN A 156 -41.61 18.57 2.10
CA ASN A 156 -42.70 19.18 1.33
C ASN A 156 -42.22 19.87 0.03
N ARG A 157 -40.94 20.26 -0.05
CA ARG A 157 -40.36 20.89 -1.26
C ARG A 157 -39.94 19.89 -2.31
N THR A 158 -39.91 18.59 -2.01
CA THR A 158 -39.45 17.57 -2.96
C THR A 158 -40.57 17.02 -3.85
N HIS A 159 -41.78 17.58 -3.81
CA HIS A 159 -42.93 17.05 -4.54
C HIS A 159 -42.70 17.08 -6.06
N MET A 160 -42.20 18.19 -6.61
CA MET A 160 -41.94 18.30 -8.05
C MET A 160 -40.85 17.33 -8.51
N LEU A 161 -39.79 17.16 -7.72
CA LEU A 161 -38.77 16.16 -8.01
C LEU A 161 -39.34 14.74 -7.96
N TRP A 162 -40.17 14.42 -6.96
CA TRP A 162 -40.87 13.14 -6.88
C TRP A 162 -41.76 12.93 -8.12
N TRP A 163 -42.49 13.95 -8.55
CA TRP A 163 -43.31 13.89 -9.76
C TRP A 163 -42.46 13.51 -10.97
N TYR A 164 -41.36 14.21 -11.21
CA TYR A 164 -40.49 13.93 -12.36
C TYR A 164 -39.85 12.55 -12.30
N LEU A 165 -39.33 12.15 -11.15
CA LEU A 165 -38.61 10.89 -11.03
C LEU A 165 -39.53 9.68 -11.01
N CYS A 166 -40.63 9.76 -10.26
CA CYS A 166 -41.47 8.61 -9.96
C CYS A 166 -42.76 8.57 -10.79
N PHE A 167 -43.43 9.71 -11.00
CA PHE A 167 -44.69 9.75 -11.74
C PHE A 167 -44.51 9.85 -13.26
N GLU A 168 -43.48 10.59 -13.71
CA GLU A 168 -43.07 10.66 -15.12
C GLU A 168 -41.99 9.62 -15.46
N ASP A 169 -41.74 8.66 -14.57
CA ASP A 169 -40.83 7.52 -14.73
C ASP A 169 -39.37 7.85 -15.09
N LEU A 170 -38.90 9.09 -14.88
CA LEU A 170 -37.53 9.49 -15.24
C LEU A 170 -36.43 8.85 -14.40
N ILE A 171 -36.80 8.20 -13.30
CA ILE A 171 -35.88 7.34 -12.57
C ILE A 171 -35.35 6.18 -13.43
N GLU A 172 -36.11 5.68 -14.40
CA GLU A 172 -35.68 4.58 -15.27
C GLU A 172 -34.54 4.98 -16.22
N PRO A 173 -34.63 6.09 -16.97
CA PRO A 173 -33.50 6.70 -17.67
C PRO A 173 -32.26 6.92 -16.80
N LEU A 174 -32.42 7.53 -15.61
CA LEU A 174 -31.30 7.80 -14.70
C LEU A 174 -30.63 6.50 -14.24
N PHE A 175 -31.42 5.48 -13.94
CA PHE A 175 -30.94 4.16 -13.55
C PHE A 175 -30.24 3.44 -14.71
N GLY A 176 -30.83 3.47 -15.91
CA GLY A 176 -30.29 2.83 -17.11
C GLY A 176 -28.95 3.41 -17.57
N LEU A 177 -28.78 4.73 -17.45
CA LEU A 177 -27.53 5.44 -17.71
C LEU A 177 -26.49 5.30 -16.59
N GLY A 178 -26.85 4.66 -15.47
CA GLY A 178 -25.92 4.43 -14.35
C GLY A 178 -25.67 5.65 -13.47
N PHE A 179 -26.56 6.65 -13.48
CA PHE A 179 -26.45 7.86 -12.66
C PHE A 179 -26.93 7.62 -11.21
N TYR A 180 -26.38 6.58 -10.58
CA TYR A 180 -26.86 6.02 -9.32
C TYR A 180 -26.78 6.99 -8.14
N SER A 181 -25.80 7.89 -8.10
CA SER A 181 -25.60 8.88 -7.05
C SER A 181 -26.75 9.88 -6.95
N ILE A 182 -27.44 10.19 -8.05
CA ILE A 182 -28.63 11.06 -8.04
C ILE A 182 -29.73 10.40 -7.21
N ILE A 183 -30.01 9.13 -7.50
CA ILE A 183 -31.04 8.35 -6.82
C ILE A 183 -30.62 8.07 -5.36
N ASN A 184 -29.35 7.72 -5.17
CA ASN A 184 -28.80 7.39 -3.85
C ASN A 184 -28.85 8.59 -2.88
N ASN A 185 -28.57 9.81 -3.35
CA ASN A 185 -28.64 11.01 -2.51
C ASN A 185 -30.01 11.16 -1.82
N ILE A 186 -31.08 10.94 -2.59
CA ILE A 186 -32.45 11.01 -2.09
C ILE A 186 -32.76 9.84 -1.16
N TYR A 187 -32.35 8.62 -1.55
CA TYR A 187 -32.51 7.41 -0.73
C TYR A 187 -31.83 7.53 0.64
N GLN A 188 -30.62 8.11 0.70
CA GLN A 188 -29.91 8.29 1.98
C GLN A 188 -30.68 9.15 2.97
N LYS A 189 -31.41 10.16 2.49
CA LYS A 189 -32.19 11.04 3.36
C LYS A 189 -33.57 10.48 3.71
N TYR A 190 -34.27 9.89 2.74
CA TYR A 190 -35.69 9.55 2.90
C TYR A 190 -36.02 8.06 2.85
N GLY A 191 -35.06 7.21 2.47
CA GLY A 191 -35.28 5.78 2.27
C GLY A 191 -36.04 5.44 0.99
N TRP A 192 -36.29 4.14 0.79
CA TRP A 192 -36.98 3.62 -0.39
C TRP A 192 -38.46 4.04 -0.47
N SER A 193 -39.08 4.32 0.67
CA SER A 193 -40.49 4.72 0.75
C SER A 193 -40.77 6.05 0.06
N TRP A 194 -39.76 6.93 -0.05
CA TRP A 194 -39.88 8.17 -0.82
C TRP A 194 -40.24 7.88 -2.28
N PHE A 195 -39.73 6.78 -2.84
CA PHE A 195 -39.92 6.36 -4.23
C PHE A 195 -41.15 5.47 -4.42
N SER A 196 -41.48 4.62 -3.45
CA SER A 196 -42.55 3.63 -3.59
C SER A 196 -43.95 4.13 -3.22
N ILE A 197 -44.05 5.22 -2.47
CA ILE A 197 -45.34 5.80 -2.07
C ILE A 197 -45.84 6.72 -3.17
N ASN A 198 -47.01 6.38 -3.74
CA ASN A 198 -47.73 7.27 -4.63
C ASN A 198 -48.17 8.54 -3.87
N ARG A 199 -47.92 9.72 -4.44
CA ARG A 199 -48.31 11.03 -3.90
C ARG A 199 -49.27 11.79 -4.82
N HIS A 200 -49.66 11.18 -5.94
CA HIS A 200 -50.57 11.77 -6.90
C HIS A 200 -52.01 11.67 -6.41
N GLY A 201 -52.74 12.78 -6.41
CA GLY A 201 -54.15 12.84 -6.03
C GLY A 201 -54.41 13.01 -4.52
N PHE A 202 -55.68 13.15 -4.17
CA PHE A 202 -56.13 13.38 -2.77
C PHE A 202 -56.15 12.09 -1.92
N GLU A 203 -56.33 10.93 -2.57
CA GLU A 203 -56.22 9.59 -1.97
C GLU A 203 -55.31 8.74 -2.86
N PRO A 204 -54.01 8.61 -2.55
CA PRO A 204 -53.08 7.94 -3.45
C PRO A 204 -53.42 6.46 -3.59
N SER A 205 -53.73 6.04 -4.82
CA SER A 205 -53.98 4.64 -5.12
C SER A 205 -52.68 3.85 -5.11
N PHE A 206 -52.79 2.55 -4.81
CA PHE A 206 -51.69 1.61 -5.00
C PHE A 206 -51.23 1.64 -6.46
N ASP A 207 -49.94 1.88 -6.65
CA ASP A 207 -49.28 1.80 -7.95
C ASP A 207 -48.07 0.88 -7.82
N ALA A 208 -48.15 -0.25 -8.54
CA ALA A 208 -47.15 -1.30 -8.46
C ALA A 208 -45.80 -0.88 -9.07
N ILE A 209 -45.78 0.02 -10.07
CA ILE A 209 -44.51 0.45 -10.69
C ILE A 209 -43.63 1.25 -9.72
N MET A 210 -44.24 1.99 -8.79
CA MET A 210 -43.53 2.77 -7.78
C MET A 210 -42.64 1.88 -6.89
N TYR A 211 -43.01 0.63 -6.66
CA TYR A 211 -42.18 -0.31 -5.91
C TYR A 211 -40.92 -0.72 -6.69
N LYS A 212 -40.98 -0.76 -8.04
CA LYS A 212 -39.79 -0.91 -8.90
C LYS A 212 -38.86 0.30 -8.73
N TRP A 213 -39.39 1.51 -8.58
CA TRP A 213 -38.61 2.71 -8.27
C TRP A 213 -37.97 2.65 -6.88
N GLY A 214 -38.69 2.12 -5.89
CA GLY A 214 -38.14 1.76 -4.58
C GLY A 214 -36.93 0.83 -4.69
N TYR A 215 -37.02 -0.22 -5.52
CA TYR A 215 -35.89 -1.12 -5.78
C TYR A 215 -34.69 -0.41 -6.42
N TYR A 216 -34.92 0.41 -7.45
CA TYR A 216 -33.85 1.18 -8.10
C TYR A 216 -33.08 2.04 -7.10
N SER A 217 -33.77 2.59 -6.09
CA SER A 217 -33.11 3.37 -5.04
C SER A 217 -32.17 2.54 -4.17
N ILE A 218 -32.57 1.33 -3.76
CA ILE A 218 -31.75 0.40 -2.97
C ILE A 218 -30.57 -0.11 -3.80
N PHE A 219 -30.80 -0.43 -5.07
CA PHE A 219 -29.73 -0.86 -5.97
C PHE A 219 -28.71 0.25 -6.24
N ALA A 220 -29.17 1.48 -6.47
CA ALA A 220 -28.29 2.64 -6.65
C ALA A 220 -27.43 2.89 -5.40
N ALA A 221 -28.01 2.71 -4.21
CA ALA A 221 -27.30 2.76 -2.95
C ALA A 221 -26.22 1.66 -2.82
N LYS A 222 -26.52 0.44 -3.28
CA LYS A 222 -25.54 -0.65 -3.34
C LYS A 222 -24.37 -0.33 -4.27
N LYS A 223 -24.64 0.19 -5.49
CA LYS A 223 -23.60 0.48 -6.49
C LYS A 223 -22.71 1.68 -6.14
N THR A 224 -23.23 2.63 -5.38
CA THR A 224 -22.47 3.81 -4.91
C THR A 224 -21.65 3.55 -3.64
N GLY A 225 -21.65 2.31 -3.12
CA GLY A 225 -20.71 1.87 -2.07
C GLY A 225 -21.16 2.13 -0.63
N ILE A 226 -22.47 2.20 -0.36
CA ILE A 226 -22.94 2.29 1.02
C ILE A 226 -22.54 1.05 1.82
N LYS A 227 -21.89 1.30 2.95
CA LYS A 227 -21.15 0.29 3.75
C LYS A 227 -22.02 -0.72 4.49
N ASP A 228 -23.34 -0.59 4.46
CA ASP A 228 -24.26 -1.48 5.20
C ASP A 228 -25.11 -2.35 4.26
N ASN A 229 -24.47 -3.35 3.66
CA ASN A 229 -25.14 -4.32 2.78
C ASN A 229 -26.28 -5.07 3.50
N LYS A 230 -26.21 -5.21 4.84
CA LYS A 230 -27.28 -5.83 5.63
C LYS A 230 -28.52 -4.95 5.68
N LYS A 231 -28.34 -3.64 5.91
CA LYS A 231 -29.44 -2.67 5.85
C LYS A 231 -30.09 -2.66 4.46
N LEU A 232 -29.31 -2.59 3.39
CA LEU A 232 -29.86 -2.59 2.02
C LEU A 232 -30.67 -3.85 1.71
N ARG A 233 -30.20 -5.02 2.19
CA ARG A 233 -30.95 -6.28 2.07
C ARG A 233 -32.24 -6.28 2.90
N SER A 234 -32.20 -5.72 4.12
CA SER A 234 -33.40 -5.54 4.95
C SER A 234 -34.41 -4.65 4.25
N ASP A 235 -33.98 -3.50 3.75
CA ASP A 235 -34.83 -2.55 3.03
C ASP A 235 -35.47 -3.19 1.79
N LEU A 236 -34.75 -4.07 1.08
CA LEU A 236 -35.30 -4.79 -0.08
C LEU A 236 -36.38 -5.80 0.34
N ILE A 237 -36.17 -6.51 1.45
CA ILE A 237 -37.16 -7.45 2.01
C ILE A 237 -38.39 -6.69 2.51
N ASP A 238 -38.20 -5.55 3.18
CA ASP A 238 -39.28 -4.71 3.68
C ASP A 238 -40.11 -4.14 2.53
N LEU A 239 -39.46 -3.62 1.48
CA LEU A 239 -40.10 -3.15 0.25
C LEU A 239 -40.93 -4.26 -0.42
N TYR A 240 -40.36 -5.46 -0.58
CA TYR A 240 -41.05 -6.61 -1.15
C TYR A 240 -42.24 -7.07 -0.30
N THR A 241 -42.08 -7.05 1.03
CA THR A 241 -43.13 -7.42 1.98
C THR A 241 -44.30 -6.45 1.90
N GLU A 242 -44.03 -5.13 1.90
CA GLU A 242 -45.07 -4.11 1.74
C GLU A 242 -45.78 -4.24 0.38
N PHE A 243 -45.02 -4.46 -0.70
CA PHE A 243 -45.57 -4.71 -2.03
C PHE A 243 -46.55 -5.89 -2.04
N CYS A 244 -46.18 -7.02 -1.44
CA CYS A 244 -47.03 -8.21 -1.38
C CYS A 244 -48.33 -7.95 -0.60
N ILE A 245 -48.26 -7.20 0.50
CA ILE A 245 -49.45 -6.81 1.28
C ILE A 245 -50.37 -5.92 0.44
N LYS A 246 -49.84 -4.94 -0.29
CA LYS A 246 -50.62 -4.07 -1.17
C LYS A 246 -51.24 -4.82 -2.35
N CYS A 247 -50.49 -5.72 -2.98
CA CYS A 247 -51.00 -6.61 -4.03
C CYS A 247 -52.16 -7.50 -3.54
N ALA A 248 -52.11 -7.97 -2.29
CA ALA A 248 -53.19 -8.76 -1.69
C ALA A 248 -54.47 -7.93 -1.41
N GLN A 249 -54.32 -6.62 -1.25
CA GLN A 249 -55.42 -5.67 -1.01
C GLN A 249 -55.99 -5.08 -2.31
N SER A 250 -55.29 -5.23 -3.44
CA SER A 250 -55.69 -4.71 -4.75
C SER A 250 -56.35 -5.77 -5.64
N GLU A 251 -56.90 -5.35 -6.78
CA GLU A 251 -57.32 -6.27 -7.83
C GLU A 251 -56.11 -7.02 -8.42
N LYS A 252 -56.35 -8.23 -8.93
CA LYS A 252 -55.29 -9.02 -9.58
C LYS A 252 -54.84 -8.35 -10.88
N SER A 253 -53.54 -8.21 -11.04
CA SER A 253 -52.89 -7.62 -12.22
C SER A 253 -51.71 -8.50 -12.63
N SER A 254 -51.54 -8.76 -13.93
CA SER A 254 -50.39 -9.51 -14.45
C SER A 254 -49.05 -8.81 -14.15
N MET A 255 -49.06 -7.49 -14.09
CA MET A 255 -47.87 -6.69 -13.71
C MET A 255 -47.43 -6.98 -12.27
N ASN A 256 -48.38 -7.28 -11.37
CA ASN A 256 -48.04 -7.63 -9.99
C ASN A 256 -47.29 -8.97 -9.93
N ASP A 257 -47.71 -9.95 -10.74
CA ASP A 257 -47.06 -11.26 -10.81
C ASP A 257 -45.63 -11.14 -11.38
N GLU A 258 -45.44 -10.36 -12.44
CA GLU A 258 -44.12 -10.07 -13.03
C GLU A 258 -43.17 -9.41 -12.01
N LEU A 259 -43.67 -8.41 -11.26
CA LEU A 259 -42.88 -7.73 -10.24
C LEU A 259 -42.57 -8.64 -9.05
N ILE A 260 -43.47 -9.56 -8.68
CA ILE A 260 -43.20 -10.56 -7.63
C ILE A 260 -41.97 -11.40 -8.00
N ASP A 261 -41.92 -11.91 -9.23
CA ASP A 261 -40.79 -12.74 -9.66
C ASP A 261 -39.51 -11.91 -9.82
N PHE A 262 -39.62 -10.67 -10.32
CA PHE A 262 -38.51 -9.72 -10.33
C PHE A 262 -37.90 -9.50 -8.94
N PHE A 263 -38.72 -9.27 -7.91
CA PHE A 263 -38.23 -9.06 -6.54
C PHE A 263 -37.59 -10.32 -5.95
N LYS A 264 -38.15 -11.51 -6.20
CA LYS A 264 -37.53 -12.77 -5.74
C LYS A 264 -36.14 -12.96 -6.34
N GLU A 265 -36.00 -12.76 -7.64
CA GLU A 265 -34.70 -12.82 -8.33
C GLU A 265 -33.71 -11.79 -7.75
N ALA A 266 -34.17 -10.55 -7.55
CA ALA A 266 -33.34 -9.50 -6.96
C ALA A 266 -32.87 -9.82 -5.53
N ILE A 267 -33.71 -10.47 -4.72
CA ILE A 267 -33.36 -10.91 -3.36
C ILE A 267 -32.38 -12.08 -3.39
N ASN A 268 -32.59 -13.06 -4.28
CA ASN A 268 -31.75 -14.24 -4.39
C ASN A 268 -30.31 -13.89 -4.82
N HIS A 269 -30.18 -12.97 -5.78
CA HIS A 269 -28.91 -12.55 -6.37
C HIS A 269 -28.32 -11.29 -5.72
N PHE A 270 -28.82 -10.90 -4.55
CA PHE A 270 -28.41 -9.66 -3.90
C PHE A 270 -26.93 -9.64 -3.51
N ASP A 271 -26.31 -10.79 -3.21
CA ASP A 271 -24.93 -10.88 -2.70
C ASP A 271 -23.89 -11.36 -3.74
N ASP A 272 -24.29 -11.63 -4.98
CA ASP A 272 -23.42 -12.24 -6.02
C ASP A 272 -22.15 -11.42 -6.33
N ASP A 273 -22.29 -10.09 -6.44
CA ASP A 273 -21.16 -9.17 -6.67
C ASP A 273 -20.07 -9.33 -5.57
N VAL A 274 -20.49 -9.53 -4.32
CA VAL A 274 -19.59 -9.66 -3.16
C VAL A 274 -18.89 -11.02 -3.20
N LEU A 275 -19.63 -12.08 -3.53
CA LEU A 275 -19.09 -13.44 -3.66
C LEU A 275 -18.01 -13.50 -4.75
N GLN A 276 -18.26 -12.90 -5.92
CA GLN A 276 -17.28 -12.87 -7.01
C GLN A 276 -15.99 -12.13 -6.64
N ILE A 277 -16.10 -11.00 -5.93
CA ILE A 277 -14.92 -10.27 -5.43
C ILE A 277 -14.14 -11.12 -4.40
N MET A 278 -14.83 -11.85 -3.53
CA MET A 278 -14.19 -12.74 -2.56
C MET A 278 -13.46 -13.90 -3.24
N GLU A 279 -14.04 -14.50 -4.28
CA GLU A 279 -13.40 -15.58 -5.05
C GLU A 279 -12.10 -15.11 -5.73
N LEU A 280 -12.10 -13.93 -6.36
CA LEU A 280 -10.89 -13.36 -6.96
C LEU A 280 -9.78 -13.13 -5.93
N LYS A 281 -10.12 -12.57 -4.76
CA LYS A 281 -9.16 -12.37 -3.66
C LYS A 281 -8.61 -13.69 -3.11
N LEU A 282 -9.44 -14.73 -3.06
CA LEU A 282 -9.03 -16.05 -2.62
C LEU A 282 -8.00 -16.65 -3.59
N GLN A 283 -8.24 -16.55 -4.90
CA GLN A 283 -7.30 -17.01 -5.93
C GLN A 283 -5.95 -16.28 -5.88
N GLU A 284 -5.97 -14.94 -5.75
CA GLU A 284 -4.73 -14.17 -5.59
C GLU A 284 -3.93 -14.59 -4.35
N THR A 285 -4.62 -14.85 -3.25
CA THR A 285 -3.98 -15.27 -1.99
C THR A 285 -3.39 -16.67 -2.10
N GLN A 286 -4.11 -17.59 -2.76
CA GLN A 286 -3.61 -18.95 -3.02
C GLN A 286 -2.35 -18.91 -3.88
N HIS A 287 -2.35 -18.11 -4.96
CA HIS A 287 -1.17 -17.98 -5.82
C HIS A 287 0.06 -17.46 -5.05
N LYS A 288 -0.12 -16.41 -4.23
CA LYS A 288 0.96 -15.90 -3.35
C LYS A 288 1.48 -16.96 -2.38
N SER A 289 0.58 -17.76 -1.79
CA SER A 289 0.95 -18.83 -0.88
C SER A 289 1.76 -19.94 -1.56
N GLU A 290 1.43 -20.28 -2.80
CA GLU A 290 2.16 -21.29 -3.58
C GLU A 290 3.58 -20.81 -3.93
N THR A 291 3.73 -19.55 -4.36
CA THR A 291 5.03 -18.94 -4.62
C THR A 291 5.92 -18.96 -3.39
N LEU A 292 5.40 -18.52 -2.23
CA LEU A 292 6.15 -18.53 -0.96
C LEU A 292 6.60 -19.94 -0.56
N LYS A 293 5.78 -20.96 -0.82
CA LYS A 293 6.13 -22.35 -0.54
C LYS A 293 7.28 -22.84 -1.44
N GLN A 294 7.26 -22.48 -2.72
CA GLN A 294 8.34 -22.81 -3.66
C GLN A 294 9.66 -22.14 -3.27
N ASP A 295 9.60 -20.85 -2.89
CA ASP A 295 10.78 -20.10 -2.43
C ASP A 295 11.38 -20.73 -1.17
N TYR A 296 10.54 -21.14 -0.22
CA TYR A 296 10.98 -21.83 1.00
C TYR A 296 11.68 -23.15 0.71
N GLU A 297 11.11 -24.00 -0.16
CA GLU A 297 11.75 -25.28 -0.52
C GLU A 297 13.08 -25.08 -1.26
N SER A 298 13.16 -24.06 -2.13
CA SER A 298 14.41 -23.71 -2.82
C SER A 298 15.50 -23.23 -1.86
N LEU A 299 15.14 -22.37 -0.90
CA LEU A 299 16.06 -21.88 0.13
C LEU A 299 16.56 -23.04 1.03
N LYS A 300 15.65 -23.92 1.44
CA LYS A 300 15.96 -25.10 2.24
C LYS A 300 16.95 -26.03 1.54
N LEU A 301 16.72 -26.34 0.25
CA LEU A 301 17.63 -27.17 -0.54
C LEU A 301 19.02 -26.54 -0.66
N SER A 302 19.07 -25.24 -0.99
CA SER A 302 20.33 -24.49 -1.11
C SER A 302 21.12 -24.51 0.20
N TYR A 303 20.44 -24.36 1.34
CA TYR A 303 21.05 -24.44 2.66
C TYR A 303 21.61 -25.83 2.98
N MET A 304 20.86 -26.89 2.69
CA MET A 304 21.36 -28.27 2.87
C MET A 304 22.64 -28.53 2.09
N THR A 305 22.71 -28.08 0.83
CA THR A 305 23.93 -28.18 0.02
C THR A 305 25.10 -27.39 0.61
N ALA A 306 24.85 -26.24 1.24
CA ALA A 306 25.91 -25.51 1.93
C ALA A 306 26.46 -26.26 3.14
N LEU A 307 25.60 -26.89 3.94
CA LEU A 307 26.03 -27.70 5.07
C LEU A 307 26.92 -28.88 4.64
N GLU A 308 26.62 -29.51 3.49
CA GLU A 308 27.47 -30.57 2.92
C GLU A 308 28.85 -30.03 2.52
N ASN A 309 28.90 -28.87 1.88
CA ASN A 309 30.17 -28.22 1.51
C ASN A 309 31.01 -27.82 2.73
N ILE A 310 30.36 -27.40 3.82
CA ILE A 310 31.05 -27.02 5.06
C ILE A 310 31.74 -28.22 5.68
N LYS A 311 31.06 -29.38 5.76
CA LYS A 311 31.67 -30.62 6.25
C LYS A 311 32.90 -31.01 5.43
N LEU A 312 32.84 -30.81 4.11
CA LEU A 312 33.99 -31.01 3.25
C LEU A 312 35.16 -30.11 3.66
N PHE A 313 34.93 -28.80 3.83
CA PHE A 313 35.99 -27.85 4.23
C PHE A 313 36.59 -28.16 5.61
N GLN A 314 35.76 -28.54 6.59
CA GLN A 314 36.20 -28.89 7.94
C GLN A 314 37.17 -30.10 7.90
N SER A 315 36.89 -31.10 7.07
CA SER A 315 37.70 -32.32 6.92
C SER A 315 39.03 -32.18 6.16
N MET A 316 39.35 -30.99 5.62
CA MET A 316 40.59 -30.78 4.87
C MET A 316 41.78 -30.48 5.79
N ASP A 317 42.65 -31.45 6.03
CA ASP A 317 43.83 -31.33 6.92
C ASP A 317 44.94 -30.37 6.41
N GLY A 318 44.94 -30.07 5.11
CA GLY A 318 45.96 -29.22 4.47
C GLY A 318 45.66 -27.71 4.44
N LEU A 319 44.51 -27.27 4.98
CA LEU A 319 44.08 -25.87 5.00
C LEU A 319 44.24 -25.27 6.40
N GLU A 320 44.79 -24.05 6.46
CA GLU A 320 44.81 -23.29 7.71
C GLU A 320 43.38 -22.92 8.14
N ASP A 321 43.12 -22.88 9.45
CA ASP A 321 41.79 -22.62 10.03
C ASP A 321 41.14 -21.35 9.48
N ASN A 322 41.95 -20.30 9.24
CA ASN A 322 41.50 -19.03 8.68
C ASN A 322 40.94 -19.19 7.25
N ASP A 323 41.54 -20.07 6.43
CA ASP A 323 41.06 -20.34 5.08
C ASP A 323 39.80 -21.21 5.08
N LYS A 324 39.69 -22.13 6.04
CA LYS A 324 38.46 -22.91 6.26
C LYS A 324 37.28 -21.99 6.58
N GLU A 325 37.45 -21.08 7.53
CA GLU A 325 36.40 -20.12 7.94
C GLU A 325 35.93 -19.23 6.80
N VAL A 326 36.87 -18.70 6.00
CA VAL A 326 36.53 -17.87 4.84
C VAL A 326 35.69 -18.65 3.83
N ARG A 327 36.02 -19.93 3.60
CA ARG A 327 35.28 -20.80 2.67
C ARG A 327 33.91 -21.17 3.22
N ILE A 328 33.80 -21.46 4.51
CA ILE A 328 32.54 -21.73 5.23
C ILE A 328 31.60 -20.53 5.11
N LEU A 329 32.02 -19.35 5.54
CA LEU A 329 31.20 -18.14 5.49
C LEU A 329 30.79 -17.77 4.05
N LYS A 330 31.70 -17.92 3.09
CA LYS A 330 31.39 -17.68 1.67
C LYS A 330 30.29 -18.60 1.16
N ASN A 331 30.32 -19.89 1.51
CA ASN A 331 29.34 -20.86 1.03
C ASN A 331 27.96 -20.57 1.63
N ILE A 332 27.91 -20.25 2.92
CA ILE A 332 26.69 -19.87 3.64
C ILE A 332 26.07 -18.60 3.07
N TYR A 333 26.89 -17.57 2.80
CA TYR A 333 26.40 -16.31 2.25
C TYR A 333 25.85 -16.45 0.83
N LEU A 334 26.25 -17.48 0.07
CA LEU A 334 25.68 -17.74 -1.25
C LEU A 334 24.28 -18.35 -1.19
N CYS A 335 23.89 -18.91 -0.06
CA CYS A 335 22.55 -19.50 0.14
C CYS A 335 21.53 -18.47 0.62
N LEU A 336 21.97 -17.29 1.08
CA LEU A 336 21.07 -16.25 1.54
C LEU A 336 20.53 -15.43 0.37
N PRO A 337 19.27 -14.95 0.43
CA PRO A 337 18.69 -14.10 -0.59
C PRO A 337 19.57 -12.88 -0.89
N LYS A 338 19.71 -12.51 -2.17
CA LYS A 338 20.54 -11.37 -2.61
C LYS A 338 20.02 -9.99 -2.19
N VAL A 339 18.86 -9.92 -1.54
CA VAL A 339 18.31 -8.64 -1.10
C VAL A 339 19.03 -8.25 0.17
N LEU A 340 19.58 -7.04 0.20
CA LEU A 340 19.25 -6.01 1.20
C LEU A 340 20.26 -4.85 1.08
N ASP A 341 19.71 -3.63 0.97
CA ASP A 341 20.46 -2.41 1.21
C ASP A 341 21.13 -2.51 2.58
N ILE A 342 22.42 -2.15 2.62
CA ILE A 342 23.23 -2.14 3.85
C ILE A 342 22.84 -0.88 4.65
N GLU A 343 21.55 -0.74 4.98
CA GLU A 343 21.14 0.22 5.98
C GLU A 343 21.68 -0.22 7.34
N ASN A 344 22.07 0.74 8.17
CA ASN A 344 22.59 0.46 9.51
C ASN A 344 21.53 -0.35 10.28
N PRO A 345 21.78 -1.63 10.60
CA PRO A 345 20.76 -2.47 11.22
C PRO A 345 20.55 -2.15 12.71
N ILE A 346 21.27 -1.16 13.25
CA ILE A 346 21.37 -0.88 14.69
C ILE A 346 21.31 0.63 14.96
N ASP A 347 20.21 1.08 15.57
CA ASP A 347 20.03 2.46 16.02
C ASP A 347 21.15 2.91 16.96
N GLY A 348 21.71 4.10 16.73
CA GLY A 348 22.79 4.68 17.53
C GLY A 348 24.23 4.36 17.08
N PHE A 349 24.42 3.65 15.95
CA PHE A 349 25.75 3.28 15.43
C PHE A 349 26.23 4.08 14.19
N ASN A 350 25.50 5.12 13.78
CA ASN A 350 25.74 5.84 12.52
C ASN A 350 27.17 6.39 12.37
N ASP A 351 27.76 6.94 13.45
CA ASP A 351 29.06 7.64 13.41
C ASP A 351 30.28 6.71 13.24
N VAL A 352 30.11 5.42 13.53
CA VAL A 352 31.17 4.41 13.43
C VAL A 352 30.85 3.35 12.38
N TRP A 353 29.59 3.12 12.03
CA TRP A 353 29.18 2.23 10.94
C TRP A 353 29.91 2.54 9.64
N GLU A 354 30.06 3.83 9.30
CA GLU A 354 30.80 4.23 8.10
C GLU A 354 32.31 4.00 8.17
N LYS A 355 32.86 3.86 9.37
CA LYS A 355 34.28 3.57 9.61
C LYS A 355 34.59 2.07 9.65
N VAL A 356 33.58 1.22 9.83
CA VAL A 356 33.71 -0.25 9.76
C VAL A 356 33.89 -0.67 8.29
N SER A 357 34.80 -1.63 8.05
CA SER A 357 35.03 -2.11 6.68
C SER A 357 33.76 -2.71 6.07
N LYS A 358 33.61 -2.57 4.74
CA LYS A 358 32.45 -3.13 4.02
C LYS A 358 32.25 -4.61 4.29
N ASP A 359 33.33 -5.38 4.36
CA ASP A 359 33.26 -6.81 4.65
C ASP A 359 32.83 -7.11 6.09
N SER A 360 33.23 -6.29 7.07
CA SER A 360 32.78 -6.45 8.46
C SER A 360 31.32 -6.04 8.64
N ARG A 361 30.87 -4.99 7.93
CA ARG A 361 29.44 -4.63 7.85
C ARG A 361 28.62 -5.78 7.26
N ARG A 362 29.14 -6.40 6.19
CA ARG A 362 28.52 -7.58 5.59
C ARG A 362 28.46 -8.74 6.58
N ASP A 363 29.53 -9.05 7.30
CA ASP A 363 29.53 -10.15 8.27
C ASP A 363 28.52 -9.93 9.42
N ILE A 364 28.45 -8.71 9.95
CA ILE A 364 27.46 -8.28 10.95
C ILE A 364 26.04 -8.50 10.42
N TYR A 365 25.79 -8.07 9.19
CA TYR A 365 24.49 -8.19 8.55
C TYR A 365 24.08 -9.64 8.32
N GLN A 366 24.99 -10.43 7.76
CA GLN A 366 24.73 -11.84 7.46
C GLN A 366 24.56 -12.67 8.74
N SER A 367 25.26 -12.32 9.82
CA SER A 367 25.02 -12.92 11.14
C SER A 367 23.57 -12.74 11.61
N ILE A 368 23.00 -11.53 11.45
CA ILE A 368 21.61 -11.26 11.83
C ILE A 368 20.64 -12.07 10.97
N ASN A 369 20.90 -12.16 9.66
CA ASN A 369 20.04 -12.91 8.74
C ASN A 369 20.11 -14.42 8.96
N LEU A 370 21.29 -14.97 9.22
CA LEU A 370 21.46 -16.38 9.53
C LEU A 370 20.66 -16.77 10.78
N PHE A 371 20.72 -15.93 11.82
CA PHE A 371 19.95 -16.17 13.03
C PHE A 371 18.44 -16.01 12.81
N LYS A 372 17.99 -14.93 12.14
CA LYS A 372 16.56 -14.63 11.99
C LYS A 372 15.85 -15.50 10.95
N LEU A 373 16.50 -15.80 9.83
CA LEU A 373 15.89 -16.51 8.70
C LEU A 373 16.13 -18.03 8.77
N MET A 374 17.32 -18.44 9.22
CA MET A 374 17.74 -19.84 9.19
C MET A 374 17.76 -20.49 10.58
N HIS A 375 17.59 -19.72 11.65
CA HIS A 375 17.78 -20.16 13.05
C HIS A 375 19.16 -20.79 13.29
N ASP A 376 20.15 -20.43 12.46
CA ASP A 376 21.50 -20.94 12.55
C ASP A 376 22.29 -20.12 13.55
N THR A 377 22.71 -20.75 14.64
CA THR A 377 23.43 -20.06 15.71
C THR A 377 24.94 -20.13 15.51
N GLU A 378 25.45 -21.29 15.11
CA GLU A 378 26.88 -21.57 14.93
C GLU A 378 27.53 -20.57 13.96
N PHE A 379 27.02 -20.49 12.75
CA PHE A 379 27.65 -19.65 11.72
C PHE A 379 27.31 -18.18 11.88
N SER A 380 26.20 -17.87 12.55
CA SER A 380 25.90 -16.50 12.99
C SER A 380 26.95 -15.99 13.96
N ILE A 381 27.40 -16.81 14.92
CA ILE A 381 28.49 -16.46 15.85
C ILE A 381 29.81 -16.32 15.07
N LEU A 382 30.12 -17.26 14.19
CA LEU A 382 31.37 -17.24 13.41
C LEU A 382 31.52 -15.93 12.60
N ALA A 383 30.45 -15.48 11.94
CA ALA A 383 30.46 -14.23 11.19
C ALA A 383 30.81 -13.01 12.07
N LEU A 384 30.29 -12.95 13.30
CA LEU A 384 30.61 -11.86 14.25
C LEU A 384 32.07 -11.90 14.67
N LEU A 385 32.57 -13.08 15.04
CA LEU A 385 33.97 -13.24 15.45
C LEU A 385 34.92 -12.86 14.33
N ARG A 386 34.57 -13.20 13.09
CA ARG A 386 35.34 -12.83 11.90
C ARG A 386 35.43 -11.32 11.69
N SER A 387 34.34 -10.60 11.96
CA SER A 387 34.35 -9.13 11.88
C SER A 387 35.37 -8.50 12.85
N ILE A 388 35.53 -9.07 14.05
CA ILE A 388 36.49 -8.60 15.06
C ILE A 388 37.93 -8.88 14.61
N GLU A 389 38.20 -10.08 14.09
CA GLU A 389 39.52 -10.41 13.52
C GLU A 389 39.90 -9.44 12.41
N ARG A 390 38.97 -9.20 11.49
CA ARG A 390 39.21 -8.29 10.36
C ARG A 390 39.49 -6.87 10.84
N GLU A 391 38.73 -6.36 11.80
CA GLU A 391 39.00 -5.00 12.28
C GLU A 391 40.28 -4.93 13.12
N LEU A 392 40.64 -5.95 13.91
CA LEU A 392 41.96 -5.97 14.56
C LEU A 392 43.09 -5.93 13.52
N GLU A 393 42.97 -6.77 12.49
CA GLU A 393 43.92 -6.87 11.39
C GLU A 393 44.12 -5.50 10.74
N LEU A 394 43.02 -4.89 10.30
CA LEU A 394 43.07 -3.67 9.54
C LEU A 394 43.43 -2.43 10.38
N ASN A 395 43.12 -2.40 11.68
CA ASN A 395 43.33 -1.21 12.53
C ASN A 395 44.61 -1.23 13.36
N PHE A 396 45.19 -2.39 13.66
CA PHE A 396 46.43 -2.47 14.47
C PHE A 396 47.55 -3.24 13.78
N PHE A 397 47.28 -4.44 13.30
CA PHE A 397 48.32 -5.37 12.87
C PHE A 397 48.87 -5.09 11.47
N MET A 398 48.00 -4.85 10.49
CA MET A 398 48.41 -4.44 9.16
C MET A 398 49.10 -3.07 9.18
N PRO A 399 48.59 -2.04 9.88
CA PRO A 399 49.32 -0.78 10.07
C PRO A 399 50.70 -0.97 10.71
N PHE A 400 50.81 -1.81 11.75
CA PHE A 400 52.11 -2.13 12.35
C PHE A 400 53.08 -2.72 11.34
N ARG A 401 52.68 -3.74 10.58
CA ARG A 401 53.53 -4.37 9.57
C ARG A 401 53.95 -3.42 8.44
N LYS A 402 53.15 -2.38 8.18
CA LYS A 402 53.47 -1.33 7.20
C LYS A 402 54.34 -0.21 7.77
N SER A 403 54.45 -0.10 9.10
CA SER A 403 55.19 0.96 9.79
C SER A 403 56.71 0.82 9.64
N ASP A 404 57.42 1.93 9.79
CA ASP A 404 58.88 1.96 9.77
C ASP A 404 59.48 1.19 10.95
N LYS A 405 58.79 1.15 12.09
CA LYS A 405 59.16 0.36 13.27
C LYS A 405 59.26 -1.13 12.95
N PHE A 406 58.39 -1.67 12.11
CA PHE A 406 58.47 -3.06 11.67
C PHE A 406 59.52 -3.25 10.56
N LYS A 407 59.59 -2.34 9.58
CA LYS A 407 60.52 -2.45 8.44
C LYS A 407 62.00 -2.34 8.82
N THR A 408 62.31 -1.66 9.92
CA THR A 408 63.69 -1.49 10.43
C THR A 408 64.23 -2.72 11.17
N ILE A 409 63.41 -3.75 11.40
CA ILE A 409 63.83 -4.99 12.04
C ILE A 409 64.68 -5.81 11.06
N SER A 410 65.97 -5.92 11.33
CA SER A 410 66.92 -6.65 10.47
C SER A 410 66.97 -8.15 10.74
N ASP A 411 66.42 -8.61 11.87
CA ASP A 411 66.50 -10.00 12.34
C ASP A 411 65.22 -10.36 13.11
N PHE A 412 64.52 -11.36 12.59
CA PHE A 412 63.24 -11.90 13.09
C PHE A 412 63.42 -13.20 13.89
N SER A 413 64.64 -13.51 14.34
CA SER A 413 64.85 -14.64 15.23
C SER A 413 64.34 -14.34 16.65
N CYS A 414 63.73 -15.35 17.28
CA CYS A 414 63.31 -15.30 18.68
C CYS A 414 63.92 -16.48 19.43
N THR A 415 64.80 -16.20 20.39
CA THR A 415 65.49 -17.23 21.18
C THR A 415 64.72 -17.62 22.44
N ILE A 416 63.64 -16.90 22.77
CA ILE A 416 62.83 -17.13 23.97
C ILE A 416 61.58 -17.91 23.62
N LYS A 417 61.60 -19.21 23.96
CA LYS A 417 60.47 -20.14 23.76
C LYS A 417 59.12 -19.61 24.27
N LYS A 418 59.12 -18.84 25.38
CA LYS A 418 57.89 -18.26 25.96
C LYS A 418 57.29 -17.10 25.14
N VAL A 419 58.07 -16.45 24.28
CA VAL A 419 57.65 -15.28 23.47
C VAL A 419 57.54 -15.63 22.00
N GLU A 420 58.20 -16.70 21.56
CA GLU A 420 58.25 -17.18 20.17
C GLU A 420 56.89 -17.21 19.45
N LYS A 421 55.87 -17.82 20.05
CA LYS A 421 54.53 -17.89 19.42
C LYS A 421 53.93 -16.51 19.15
N THR A 422 54.04 -15.58 20.10
CA THR A 422 53.55 -14.21 19.97
C THR A 422 54.40 -13.39 19.00
N HIS A 423 55.72 -13.61 19.03
CA HIS A 423 56.68 -13.00 18.10
C HIS A 423 56.35 -13.36 16.65
N THR A 424 56.04 -14.63 16.39
CA THR A 424 55.64 -15.11 15.05
C THR A 424 54.23 -14.63 14.68
N ALA A 425 53.29 -14.60 15.64
CA ALA A 425 51.93 -14.13 15.40
C ALA A 425 51.88 -12.67 14.90
N LEU A 426 52.74 -11.78 15.42
CA LEU A 426 52.81 -10.38 14.99
C LEU A 426 53.24 -10.20 13.51
N GLN A 427 53.92 -11.21 12.95
CA GLN A 427 54.39 -11.22 11.57
C GLN A 427 53.34 -11.73 10.58
N LYS A 428 52.30 -12.41 11.09
CA LYS A 428 51.25 -13.06 10.30
C LYS A 428 49.90 -12.33 10.43
N PRO A 429 48.91 -12.61 9.55
CA PRO A 429 47.53 -12.16 9.77
C PRO A 429 47.04 -12.56 11.16
N VAL A 430 46.32 -11.64 11.82
CA VAL A 430 45.83 -11.88 13.18
C VAL A 430 44.72 -12.94 13.21
N THR A 431 44.71 -13.74 14.27
CA THR A 431 43.60 -14.62 14.64
C THR A 431 43.21 -14.35 16.09
N LEU A 432 41.92 -14.49 16.43
CA LEU A 432 41.44 -14.29 17.81
C LEU A 432 42.19 -15.18 18.82
N GLY A 433 42.61 -16.37 18.40
CA GLY A 433 43.40 -17.29 19.23
C GLY A 433 44.75 -16.74 19.69
N THR A 434 45.34 -15.79 18.96
CA THR A 434 46.66 -15.21 19.30
C THR A 434 46.56 -13.88 20.06
N VAL A 435 45.44 -13.18 19.94
CA VAL A 435 45.21 -11.82 20.46
C VAL A 435 45.41 -11.71 21.98
N PRO A 436 44.84 -12.60 22.83
CA PRO A 436 45.08 -12.55 24.27
C PRO A 436 46.54 -12.72 24.69
N PHE A 437 47.29 -13.54 23.97
CA PHE A 437 48.70 -13.78 24.29
C PHE A 437 49.54 -12.53 24.03
N ILE A 438 49.25 -11.80 22.95
CA ILE A 438 49.90 -10.52 22.62
C ILE A 438 49.67 -9.52 23.75
N GLY A 439 48.41 -9.31 24.15
CA GLY A 439 48.07 -8.38 25.24
C GLY A 439 48.72 -8.75 26.58
N ARG A 440 48.80 -10.05 26.91
CA ARG A 440 49.46 -10.52 28.15
C ARG A 440 50.97 -10.29 28.16
N LEU A 441 51.65 -10.45 27.02
CA LEU A 441 53.10 -10.25 26.93
C LEU A 441 53.48 -8.77 26.88
N LEU A 442 52.66 -7.91 26.28
CA LEU A 442 52.87 -6.45 26.29
C LEU A 442 52.87 -5.85 27.70
N ARG A 443 52.15 -6.45 28.66
CA ARG A 443 52.17 -6.02 30.09
C ARG A 443 53.52 -6.26 30.79
N LYS A 444 54.38 -7.13 30.23
CA LYS A 444 55.59 -7.62 30.89
C LYS A 444 56.83 -7.02 30.22
N LYS A 445 57.36 -5.93 30.78
CA LYS A 445 58.53 -5.20 30.24
C LYS A 445 59.70 -6.12 29.85
N GLY A 446 60.05 -7.10 30.69
CA GLY A 446 61.13 -8.05 30.39
C GLY A 446 60.89 -8.93 29.16
N TYR A 447 59.63 -9.23 28.79
CA TYR A 447 59.33 -9.94 27.55
C TYR A 447 59.29 -9.02 26.33
N VAL A 448 58.86 -7.77 26.50
CA VAL A 448 58.89 -6.75 25.44
C VAL A 448 60.33 -6.46 25.03
N GLU A 449 61.22 -6.22 25.99
CA GLU A 449 62.62 -5.88 25.73
C GLU A 449 63.43 -7.04 25.09
N SER A 450 62.97 -8.28 25.30
CA SER A 450 63.67 -9.47 24.86
C SER A 450 63.22 -10.02 23.50
N SER A 451 62.29 -9.33 22.83
CA SER A 451 61.85 -9.65 21.46
C SER A 451 61.82 -8.37 20.62
N LYS A 452 62.66 -8.32 19.57
CA LYS A 452 62.75 -7.15 18.66
C LYS A 452 61.40 -6.78 18.05
N VAL A 453 60.62 -7.79 17.63
CA VAL A 453 59.27 -7.61 17.05
C VAL A 453 58.26 -7.13 18.09
N LEU A 454 58.30 -7.67 19.32
CA LEU A 454 57.38 -7.25 20.37
C LEU A 454 57.70 -5.83 20.88
N LYS A 455 58.98 -5.49 20.96
CA LYS A 455 59.45 -4.14 21.24
C LYS A 455 59.01 -3.15 20.18
N ALA A 456 59.22 -3.47 18.91
CA ALA A 456 58.77 -2.62 17.81
C ALA A 456 57.25 -2.43 17.82
N PHE A 457 56.48 -3.46 18.17
CA PHE A 457 55.03 -3.36 18.29
C PHE A 457 54.61 -2.48 19.48
N SER A 458 55.25 -2.63 20.64
CA SER A 458 55.05 -1.76 21.81
C SER A 458 55.34 -0.29 21.50
N GLU A 459 56.47 -0.01 20.83
CA GLU A 459 56.83 1.34 20.38
C GLU A 459 55.85 1.89 19.33
N PHE A 460 55.36 1.05 18.43
CA PHE A 460 54.36 1.43 17.43
C PHE A 460 53.02 1.82 18.07
N LEU A 461 52.56 1.07 19.07
CA LEU A 461 51.31 1.36 19.77
C LEU A 461 51.38 2.66 20.59
N GLY A 462 52.55 3.01 21.13
CA GLY A 462 52.78 4.23 21.90
C GLY A 462 51.75 4.41 23.02
N GLU A 463 51.10 5.57 23.07
CA GLU A 463 50.10 5.92 24.09
C GLU A 463 48.84 5.02 24.04
N LYS A 464 48.56 4.35 22.91
CA LYS A 464 47.41 3.45 22.76
C LYS A 464 47.68 2.04 23.28
N GLN A 465 48.88 1.75 23.79
CA GLN A 465 49.24 0.42 24.27
C GLN A 465 48.31 -0.09 25.38
N ASP A 466 47.98 0.74 26.37
CA ASP A 466 47.13 0.32 27.49
C ASP A 466 45.70 0.00 27.05
N ILE A 467 45.18 0.76 26.09
CA ILE A 467 43.87 0.54 25.50
C ILE A 467 43.87 -0.74 24.66
N PHE A 468 44.90 -0.98 23.85
CA PHE A 468 45.06 -2.23 23.11
C PHE A 468 45.13 -3.44 24.04
N ILE A 469 45.90 -3.35 25.12
CA ILE A 469 45.99 -4.39 26.16
C ILE A 469 44.63 -4.64 26.82
N LYS A 470 43.80 -3.60 26.99
CA LYS A 470 42.44 -3.72 27.50
C LYS A 470 41.55 -4.48 26.50
N ILE A 471 41.57 -4.11 25.22
CA ILE A 471 40.84 -4.82 24.14
C ILE A 471 41.20 -6.31 24.14
N CYS A 472 42.49 -6.66 24.19
CA CYS A 472 42.92 -8.07 24.26
C CYS A 472 42.41 -8.79 25.52
N SER A 473 42.36 -8.09 26.67
CA SER A 473 41.85 -8.66 27.91
C SER A 473 40.34 -8.86 27.90
N ASP A 474 39.60 -7.99 27.23
CA ASP A 474 38.14 -8.08 27.14
C ASP A 474 37.74 -9.27 26.24
N ILE A 475 38.51 -9.53 25.18
CA ILE A 475 38.37 -10.73 24.33
C ILE A 475 38.70 -12.03 25.11
N ASP A 476 39.80 -12.04 25.88
CA ASP A 476 40.26 -13.24 26.62
C ASP A 476 39.30 -13.68 27.75
N LYS A 477 38.73 -12.69 28.45
CA LYS A 477 37.87 -12.92 29.61
C LYS A 477 36.44 -13.29 29.25
N TYR A 478 36.06 -13.13 27.98
CA TYR A 478 34.70 -13.40 27.59
C TYR A 478 34.43 -14.90 27.47
N LYS A 479 33.48 -15.37 28.27
CA LYS A 479 33.04 -16.75 28.36
C LYS A 479 31.55 -16.80 28.03
N ILE A 480 31.16 -17.79 27.25
CA ILE A 480 29.82 -17.92 26.66
C ILE A 480 29.19 -19.24 27.08
N GLY A 481 27.88 -19.22 27.34
CA GLY A 481 27.09 -20.39 27.67
C GLY A 481 27.30 -20.90 29.09
N LYS A 482 26.51 -21.92 29.48
CA LYS A 482 26.52 -22.51 30.83
C LYS A 482 27.87 -23.12 31.22
N ASP A 483 28.63 -23.60 30.23
CA ASP A 483 29.93 -24.25 30.43
C ASP A 483 31.13 -23.28 30.34
N GLY A 484 30.88 -21.98 30.11
CA GLY A 484 31.93 -20.96 30.11
C GLY A 484 32.97 -21.16 29.01
N ILE A 485 32.51 -21.46 27.79
CA ILE A 485 33.35 -21.69 26.62
C ILE A 485 33.97 -20.36 26.19
N SER A 486 35.27 -20.34 25.89
CA SER A 486 35.90 -19.11 25.38
C SER A 486 35.56 -18.88 23.91
N ILE A 487 35.48 -17.61 23.50
CA ILE A 487 35.32 -17.22 22.09
C ILE A 487 36.34 -17.88 21.16
N ILE A 488 37.57 -18.08 21.65
CA ILE A 488 38.65 -18.72 20.90
C ILE A 488 38.33 -20.19 20.61
N ASN A 489 37.78 -20.89 21.59
CA ASN A 489 37.40 -22.29 21.43
C ASN A 489 36.20 -22.42 20.50
N ILE A 490 35.25 -21.47 20.54
CA ILE A 490 34.12 -21.44 19.60
C ILE A 490 34.63 -21.25 18.17
N ARG A 491 35.46 -20.23 17.93
CA ARG A 491 36.08 -19.96 16.61
C ARG A 491 36.76 -21.22 16.05
N ASN A 492 37.67 -21.82 16.83
CA ASN A 492 38.43 -22.99 16.38
C ASN A 492 37.55 -24.24 16.25
N GLY A 493 36.62 -24.46 17.17
CA GLY A 493 35.72 -25.61 17.15
C GLY A 493 34.82 -25.60 15.91
N ILE A 494 34.28 -24.45 15.53
CA ILE A 494 33.50 -24.30 14.28
C ILE A 494 34.36 -24.57 13.04
N ALA A 495 35.60 -24.04 12.99
CA ALA A 495 36.50 -24.25 11.86
C ALA A 495 36.88 -25.73 11.64
N HIS A 496 36.89 -26.53 12.71
CA HIS A 496 37.21 -27.97 12.67
C HIS A 496 35.99 -28.89 12.76
N GLY A 497 34.79 -28.35 12.99
CA GLY A 497 33.57 -29.14 13.16
C GLY A 497 33.53 -29.95 14.45
N ASP A 498 34.06 -29.41 15.55
CA ASP A 498 34.12 -30.06 16.86
C ASP A 498 32.71 -30.17 17.48
N PRO A 499 32.13 -31.39 17.59
CA PRO A 499 30.78 -31.58 18.10
C PRO A 499 30.57 -31.05 19.51
N GLU A 500 31.59 -31.13 20.38
CA GLU A 500 31.49 -30.64 21.76
C GLU A 500 31.35 -29.11 21.83
N ILE A 501 31.78 -28.41 20.78
CA ILE A 501 31.69 -26.96 20.68
C ILE A 501 30.46 -26.53 19.88
N THR A 502 30.14 -27.20 18.77
CA THR A 502 29.02 -26.83 17.89
C THR A 502 27.65 -27.15 18.50
N GLU A 503 27.51 -28.26 19.23
CA GLU A 503 26.26 -28.61 19.94
C GLU A 503 25.94 -27.63 21.08
N ASN A 504 26.96 -26.98 21.63
CA ASN A 504 26.83 -25.99 22.70
C ASN A 504 26.64 -24.56 22.17
N CYS A 505 26.67 -24.34 20.85
CA CYS A 505 26.34 -23.05 20.24
C CYS A 505 24.82 -22.91 20.09
N ASP A 506 24.14 -22.52 21.18
CA ASP A 506 22.69 -22.29 21.20
C ASP A 506 22.29 -20.80 21.12
N GLU A 507 20.99 -20.52 21.03
CA GLU A 507 20.46 -19.15 20.98
C GLU A 507 20.94 -18.28 22.17
N SER A 508 21.17 -18.86 23.35
CA SER A 508 21.72 -18.13 24.50
C SER A 508 23.16 -17.71 24.22
N CYS A 509 23.98 -18.62 23.68
CA CYS A 509 25.34 -18.33 23.25
C CYS A 509 25.37 -17.23 22.19
N TYR A 510 24.47 -17.25 21.20
CA TYR A 510 24.35 -16.16 20.24
C TYR A 510 23.96 -14.84 20.89
N LYS A 511 22.95 -14.82 21.77
CA LYS A 511 22.54 -13.60 22.49
C LYS A 511 23.66 -13.06 23.39
N GLU A 512 24.48 -13.92 23.98
CA GLU A 512 25.65 -13.53 24.76
C GLU A 512 26.76 -12.96 23.88
N VAL A 513 27.17 -13.66 22.82
CA VAL A 513 28.12 -13.12 21.82
C VAL A 513 27.61 -11.78 21.30
N ILE A 514 26.29 -11.69 21.03
CA ILE A 514 25.66 -10.44 20.68
C ILE A 514 25.87 -9.41 21.78
N ARG A 515 25.63 -9.70 23.06
CA ARG A 515 25.84 -8.72 24.14
C ARG A 515 27.30 -8.27 24.28
N LEU A 516 28.29 -9.13 24.01
CA LEU A 516 29.70 -8.72 23.94
C LEU A 516 29.96 -7.77 22.76
N VAL A 517 29.42 -8.15 21.59
CA VAL A 517 29.72 -7.52 20.32
C VAL A 517 28.81 -6.31 20.04
N TYR A 518 27.61 -6.23 20.64
CA TYR A 518 26.52 -5.32 20.28
C TYR A 518 25.98 -4.41 21.39
N GLU A 519 25.89 -4.78 22.69
CA GLU A 519 25.30 -3.85 23.70
C GLU A 519 26.33 -3.02 24.52
N PRO A 520 26.14 -1.70 24.75
CA PRO A 520 25.13 -0.78 24.19
C PRO A 520 25.64 0.20 23.10
N PRO A 521 26.94 0.27 22.77
CA PRO A 521 27.26 0.30 21.35
C PRO A 521 28.62 -0.40 21.09
N ILE A 522 28.61 -1.63 20.59
CA ILE A 522 29.76 -2.25 19.92
C ILE A 522 31.10 -2.13 20.69
N LYS A 523 31.15 -2.47 21.99
CA LYS A 523 32.28 -2.11 22.88
C LYS A 523 33.68 -2.48 22.36
N ILE A 524 33.88 -3.71 21.90
CA ILE A 524 35.19 -4.18 21.41
C ILE A 524 35.49 -3.59 20.03
N LEU A 525 34.55 -3.69 19.09
CA LEU A 525 34.73 -3.24 17.72
C LEU A 525 34.82 -1.69 17.63
N PHE A 526 34.06 -0.94 18.43
CA PHE A 526 34.18 0.52 18.59
C PHE A 526 35.52 0.91 19.22
N SER A 527 35.95 0.19 20.27
CA SER A 527 37.28 0.42 20.85
C SER A 527 38.40 0.17 19.83
N ILE A 528 38.24 -0.83 18.95
CA ILE A 528 39.18 -1.09 17.87
C ILE A 528 39.19 0.06 16.85
N ILE A 529 38.02 0.52 16.39
CA ILE A 529 37.92 1.57 15.37
C ILE A 529 38.37 2.94 15.90
N ILE A 530 37.96 3.35 17.10
CA ILE A 530 38.38 4.65 17.68
C ILE A 530 39.88 4.69 17.91
N ASN A 531 40.46 3.59 18.35
CA ASN A 531 41.89 3.53 18.65
C ASN A 531 42.70 3.05 17.45
N SER A 532 42.12 3.08 16.25
CA SER A 532 42.78 2.65 15.02
C SER A 532 44.12 3.35 14.81
N MET A 533 45.06 2.60 14.27
CA MET A 533 46.39 3.06 13.84
C MET A 533 46.46 3.28 12.32
N ARG A 534 45.32 3.23 11.62
CA ARG A 534 45.25 3.65 10.20
C ARG A 534 45.50 5.15 10.12
N VAL A 535 46.35 5.57 9.17
CA VAL A 535 46.58 6.97 8.82
C VAL A 535 45.63 7.35 7.69
#